data_AF-A0A6C1C1D8-F1
#
_entry.id   AF-A0A6C1C1D8-F1
#
_cell.length_a   1.000
_cell.length_b   1.000
_cell.length_c   1.000
_cell.angle_alpha   90.00
_cell.angle_beta   90.00
_cell.angle_gamma   90.00
#
_symmetry.space_group_name_H-M   'P 1'
#
loop_
_entity.id
_entity.type
_entity.pdbx_description
1 polymer ?
#
loop_
_entity_poly.entity_id
_entity_poly.type
_entity_poly.pdbx_seq_one_letter_code
_entity_poly.pdbx_strand_id
1 'polypeptide(L)' 'MAVPTPTDETRWRCTLCGNLTRFDVTRSSKVVEYVHLDLAGAPKVEEREVLDESIESVRCRWCNAVDQIELVDRPSAQV' A
#
# COMPACT_ATOMS: atom_id res chain seq x y z
N MET A 1 1.71 -14.31 -6.91
CA MET A 1 3.03 -13.82 -6.46
C MET A 1 2.78 -12.54 -5.69
N ALA A 2 3.36 -12.36 -4.51
CA ALA A 2 3.20 -11.12 -3.76
C ALA A 2 3.80 -9.96 -4.56
N VAL A 3 3.04 -8.88 -4.76
CA VAL A 3 3.56 -7.69 -5.44
C VAL A 3 4.54 -7.01 -4.49
N PRO A 4 5.79 -6.78 -4.90
CA PRO A 4 6.81 -6.25 -3.99
C PRO A 4 6.45 -4.85 -3.52
N THR A 5 6.50 -4.64 -2.20
CA THR A 5 6.16 -3.37 -1.55
C THR A 5 7.34 -2.39 -1.59
N PRO A 6 7.13 -1.12 -1.92
CA PRO A 6 8.19 -0.12 -1.90
C PRO A 6 8.64 0.14 -0.46
N THR A 7 9.92 0.40 -0.30
CA THR A 7 10.59 0.81 0.94
C THR A 7 10.93 2.30 0.88
N ASP A 8 11.58 2.84 1.91
CA ASP A 8 12.09 4.21 1.87
C ASP A 8 13.15 4.43 0.79
N GLU A 9 13.80 3.35 0.31
CA GLU A 9 14.85 3.40 -0.70
C GLU A 9 14.35 3.03 -2.11
N THR A 10 13.15 2.46 -2.23
CA THR A 10 12.62 1.96 -3.49
C THR A 10 11.25 2.56 -3.82
N ARG A 11 10.86 2.51 -5.09
CA ARG A 11 9.54 2.96 -5.57
C ARG A 11 9.07 2.07 -6.69
N TRP A 12 7.76 2.05 -6.92
CA TRP A 12 7.20 1.39 -8.09
C TRP A 12 7.48 2.15 -9.38
N ARG A 13 7.81 1.41 -10.44
CA ARG A 13 7.82 1.88 -11.82
C ARG A 13 6.93 0.99 -12.67
N CYS A 14 6.04 1.60 -13.45
CA CYS A 14 5.33 0.90 -14.51
C CYS A 14 6.30 0.71 -15.69
N THR A 15 6.65 -0.54 -16.03
CA THR A 15 7.52 -0.88 -17.17
C THR A 15 6.87 -0.53 -18.51
N LEU A 16 5.52 -0.44 -18.57
CA LEU A 16 4.79 -0.17 -19.80
C LEU A 16 4.77 1.31 -20.20
N CYS A 17 4.54 2.21 -19.25
CA CYS A 17 4.37 3.64 -19.53
C CYS A 17 5.32 4.57 -18.77
N GLY A 18 6.18 4.03 -17.89
CA GLY A 18 7.14 4.81 -17.11
C GLY A 18 6.55 5.57 -15.92
N ASN A 19 5.27 5.38 -15.59
CA ASN A 19 4.67 6.01 -14.41
C ASN A 19 5.37 5.57 -13.11
N LEU A 20 5.62 6.54 -12.23
CA LEU A 20 6.35 6.35 -10.97
C LEU A 20 5.58 6.81 -9.73
N THR A 21 4.41 7.44 -9.91
CA THR A 21 3.79 8.26 -8.85
C THR A 21 2.34 7.92 -8.54
N ARG A 22 1.63 7.20 -9.42
CA ARG A 22 0.20 6.91 -9.24
C ARG A 22 -0.16 5.46 -9.51
N PHE A 23 -0.51 4.73 -8.47
CA PHE A 23 -0.91 3.32 -8.54
C PHE A 23 -2.13 3.07 -7.66
N ASP A 24 -3.06 2.26 -8.15
CA ASP A 24 -4.14 1.72 -7.32
C ASP A 24 -3.61 0.44 -6.66
N VAL A 25 -3.71 0.35 -5.33
CA VAL A 25 -3.18 -0.76 -4.54
C VAL A 25 -4.35 -1.45 -3.85
N THR A 26 -4.50 -2.75 -4.09
CA THR A 26 -5.43 -3.59 -3.34
C THR A 26 -4.64 -4.35 -2.28
N ARG A 27 -5.11 -4.30 -1.03
CA ARG A 27 -4.45 -4.94 0.11
C ARG A 27 -5.46 -5.65 0.99
N SER A 28 -5.00 -6.74 1.62
CA SER A 28 -5.68 -7.41 2.72
C SER A 28 -4.91 -7.17 4.01
N SER A 29 -5.63 -6.77 5.07
CA SER A 29 -5.06 -6.54 6.40
C SER A 29 -5.88 -7.27 7.45
N LYS A 30 -5.21 -8.01 8.34
CA LYS A 30 -5.78 -8.59 9.55
C LYS A 30 -5.39 -7.73 10.74
N VAL A 31 -6.38 -7.15 11.42
CA VAL A 31 -6.16 -6.20 12.51
C VAL A 31 -6.97 -6.56 13.76
N VAL A 32 -6.46 -6.18 14.92
CA VAL A 32 -7.20 -6.15 16.19
C VAL A 32 -7.38 -4.69 16.58
N GLU A 33 -8.59 -4.30 16.97
CA GLU A 33 -8.92 -2.92 17.31
C GLU A 33 -9.58 -2.85 18.68
N TYR A 34 -9.11 -1.92 19.51
CA TYR A 34 -9.80 -1.51 20.72
C TYR A 34 -10.83 -0.44 20.34
N VAL A 35 -12.10 -0.84 20.27
CA VAL A 35 -13.22 0.03 19.87
C VAL A 35 -13.96 0.50 21.12
N HIS A 36 -13.90 1.81 21.36
CA HIS A 36 -14.69 2.47 22.38
C HIS A 36 -16.01 2.97 21.76
N LEU A 37 -17.14 2.58 22.35
CA LEU A 37 -18.45 3.17 22.06
C LEU A 37 -18.76 4.23 23.10
N ASP A 38 -19.16 5.42 22.67
CA ASP A 38 -19.70 6.40 23.61
C ASP A 38 -21.08 5.97 24.16
N LEU A 39 -21.62 6.72 25.13
CA LEU A 39 -22.92 6.41 25.75
C LEU A 39 -24.09 6.47 24.75
N ALA A 40 -23.95 7.19 23.64
CA ALA A 40 -24.94 7.26 22.56
C ALA A 40 -24.75 6.14 21.51
N GLY A 41 -23.67 5.36 21.61
CA GLY A 41 -23.33 4.25 20.74
C GLY A 41 -22.44 4.58 19.55
N ALA A 42 -21.87 5.80 19.46
CA ALA A 42 -20.96 6.15 18.37
C ALA A 42 -19.59 5.47 18.54
N PRO A 43 -19.08 4.75 17.53
CA PRO A 43 -17.82 4.02 17.65
C PRO A 43 -16.59 4.89 17.37
N LYS A 44 -15.53 4.65 18.14
CA LYS A 44 -14.19 5.18 17.92
C LYS A 44 -13.14 4.09 18.14
N VAL A 45 -12.24 3.90 17.19
CA VAL A 45 -11.04 3.06 17.38
C VAL A 45 -10.02 3.85 18.19
N GLU A 46 -9.64 3.37 19.36
CA GLU A 46 -8.64 4.00 20.23
C GLU A 46 -7.25 3.41 20.03
N GLU A 47 -7.17 2.10 19.81
CA GLU A 47 -5.94 1.39 19.48
C GLU A 47 -6.17 0.41 18.32
N ARG A 48 -5.14 0.22 17.49
CA ARG A 48 -5.15 -0.73 16.38
C ARG A 48 -3.80 -1.45 16.33
N GLU A 49 -3.86 -2.78 16.37
CA GLU A 49 -2.72 -3.67 16.14
C GLU A 49 -2.90 -4.36 14.77
N VAL A 50 -1.90 -4.28 13.90
CA VAL A 50 -1.89 -4.98 12.61
C VAL A 50 -1.17 -6.30 12.77
N LEU A 51 -1.89 -7.41 12.64
CA LEU A 51 -1.36 -8.76 12.80
C LEU A 51 -0.72 -9.30 11.51
N ASP A 52 -1.35 -9.02 10.38
CA ASP A 52 -0.89 -9.43 9.06
C ASP A 52 -1.34 -8.42 8.01
N GLU A 53 -0.52 -8.23 6.99
CA GLU A 53 -0.80 -7.28 5.92
C GLU A 53 -0.12 -7.69 4.63
N SER A 54 -0.90 -7.80 3.55
CA SER A 54 -0.40 -8.24 2.25
C SER A 54 -0.96 -7.39 1.11
N ILE A 55 -0.11 -7.10 0.13
CA ILE A 55 -0.52 -6.45 -1.13
C ILE A 55 -0.97 -7.52 -2.11
N GLU A 56 -2.21 -7.42 -2.56
CA GLU A 56 -2.83 -8.38 -3.48
C GLU A 56 -2.56 -8.01 -4.94
N SER A 57 -2.70 -6.72 -5.27
CA SER A 57 -2.43 -6.23 -6.62
C SER A 57 -2.04 -4.76 -6.60
N VAL A 58 -1.25 -4.38 -7.61
CA VAL A 58 -0.92 -2.98 -7.89
C VAL A 58 -1.23 -2.73 -9.35
N ARG A 59 -1.96 -1.65 -9.64
CA ARG A 59 -2.38 -1.28 -10.98
C ARG A 59 -1.87 0.12 -11.29
N CYS A 60 -1.21 0.28 -12.42
CA CYS A 60 -0.80 1.60 -12.89
C CYS A 60 -2.06 2.42 -13.23
N ARG A 61 -2.30 3.50 -12.49
CA ARG A 61 -3.52 4.32 -12.68
C ARG A 61 -3.53 5.10 -14.00
N TRP A 62 -2.39 5.19 -14.68
CA TRP A 62 -2.27 5.88 -15.96
C TRP A 62 -2.63 5.00 -17.17
N CYS A 63 -2.10 3.77 -17.22
CA CYS A 63 -2.27 2.87 -18.36
C CYS A 63 -3.03 1.57 -18.05
N ASN A 64 -3.47 1.42 -16.79
CA ASN A 64 -4.27 0.30 -16.33
C ASN A 64 -3.56 -1.07 -16.27
N ALA A 65 -2.23 -1.12 -16.45
CA ALA A 65 -1.45 -2.36 -16.36
C ALA A 65 -1.34 -2.87 -14.91
N VAL A 66 -1.44 -4.19 -14.70
CA VAL A 66 -1.51 -4.84 -13.38
C VAL A 66 -0.31 -5.74 -13.07
N ASP A 67 0.44 -6.16 -14.10
CA ASP A 67 1.62 -7.06 -13.97
C ASP A 67 2.89 -6.46 -14.58
N GLN A 68 2.90 -5.15 -14.81
CA GLN A 68 3.99 -4.41 -15.45
C GLN A 68 4.59 -3.42 -14.46
N ILE A 69 4.78 -3.85 -13.22
CA ILE A 69 5.22 -3.01 -12.11
C ILE A 69 6.42 -3.65 -11.44
N GLU A 70 7.50 -2.89 -11.35
CA GLU A 70 8.74 -3.31 -10.71
C GLU A 70 9.13 -2.31 -9.61
N LEU A 71 10.01 -2.74 -8.71
CA LEU A 71 10.70 -1.82 -7.80
C LEU A 71 11.96 -1.27 -8.47
N VAL A 72 12.18 0.03 -8.29
CA VAL A 72 13.38 0.73 -8.71
C VAL A 72 13.87 1.61 -7.56
N ASP A 73 15.15 1.95 -7.57
CA ASP A 73 15.71 2.85 -6.55
C ASP A 73 15.05 4.24 -6.60
N ARG A 74 14.88 4.82 -5.42
CA ARG A 74 14.47 6.21 -5.27
C ARG A 74 15.73 7.09 -5.41
N PRO A 75 15.74 8.06 -6.35
CA PRO A 75 16.81 9.06 -6.39
C PRO A 75 16.84 9.81 -5.04
N SER A 76 18.02 9.92 -4.42
CA SER A 76 18.31 10.49 -3.08
C SER A 76 17.84 9.67 -1.86
N ALA A 77 18.47 8.52 -1.63
CA ALA A 77 18.62 7.95 -0.29
C ALA A 77 19.98 8.32 0.37
N GLN A 78 20.75 9.22 -0.25
CA GLN A 78 21.92 9.84 0.38
C GLN A 78 21.58 11.30 0.73
N VAL A 79 21.44 11.56 2.03
CA VAL A 79 21.61 12.88 2.64
C VAL A 79 22.90 12.84 3.43
#